data_AF-A0A1D2W4J9-F1
#
_entry.id   AF-A0A1D2W4J9-F1
#
_cell.length_a   1.000
_cell.length_b   1.000
_cell.length_c   1.000
_cell.angle_alpha   90.00
_cell.angle_beta   90.00
_cell.angle_gamma   90.00
#
_symmetry.space_group_name_H-M   'P 1'
#
loop_
_entity.id
_entity.type
_entity.pdbx_description
1 polymer ?
#
loop_
_entity_poly.entity_id
_entity_poly.type
_entity_poly.pdbx_seq_one_letter_code
_entity_poly.pdbx_strand_id
1 'polypeptide(L)'
;MLQIISGKFFKNEELITHKGTGITYSNFHWWTPIETCIATIEPVDINISSASSYVINYKHQIEKSSGKVKAGNSEILEQFQLLCTFGLQAFFDSDKNYVEMNCRYVPRNSADEFIPTLFVSRFFNLPVKSNEKEIEEFVIFVEKVISLPRKTYISVIESLKAFSHSLQFLNYNMDLAYSMMIYCLESLSQRHDNFKPDWESYDPPIRDKLDKLFKEKNLSETTINEIQEVLVNSKELKLMKRFISFSLQNISDKYFLEDADGIKNPLKKSELERVLKNAYDMRSGYVHKLEEIENHLKIPQLVDGDIILWENEPYLTFRGLTRLVHHVISNFISKQESLETEEYNWRKDIPGIITMEIHPKHWIWKADEFTSNQSVYFFSKFLSMLSGSFLNDDVMENLIALTLKIEKLMKGGVKKEFEASMISLYCLYYSLASPGYLNSSRYLISDKYNDILDNGLKYVVKKEYYMPMINSYLSQNQIIETFPKSSNHKDFMKKYGNILKQCSIESIITRILLNKELPWDIEEIASCYLNYEKKKFNKYTIVLPNLFEIYVIITIGNVYLEENNIHQFEEWFNKAVFELSGKIECQKLIKKHILTKKVLYLNQLLDCLKEKNN
;
A
#
# COMPACT_ATOMS: atom_id res chain seq x y z
N MET A 1 12.06 10.78 -9.52
CA MET A 1 11.88 11.53 -10.77
C MET A 1 13.19 11.98 -11.42
N LEU A 2 14.22 12.40 -10.67
CA LEU A 2 15.49 12.88 -11.27
C LEU A 2 16.11 11.88 -12.24
N GLN A 3 16.16 10.60 -11.86
CA GLN A 3 16.67 9.53 -12.72
C GLN A 3 15.82 9.27 -13.98
N ILE A 4 14.53 9.62 -13.96
CA ILE A 4 13.67 9.47 -15.14
C ILE A 4 13.99 10.58 -16.14
N ILE A 5 14.07 11.83 -15.65
CA ILE A 5 14.40 12.97 -16.51
C ILE A 5 15.88 12.99 -16.94
N SER A 6 16.75 12.15 -16.37
CA SER A 6 18.12 12.01 -16.89
C SER A 6 18.17 11.30 -18.25
N GLY A 7 17.11 10.59 -18.63
CA GLY A 7 17.02 9.83 -19.87
C GLY A 7 17.52 8.38 -19.78
N LYS A 8 17.92 7.94 -18.58
CA LYS A 8 18.46 6.60 -18.32
C LYS A 8 17.59 5.42 -18.81
N PHE A 9 16.27 5.62 -18.86
CA PHE A 9 15.29 4.56 -19.18
C PHE A 9 14.68 4.69 -20.57
N PHE A 10 15.10 5.68 -21.37
CA PHE A 10 14.48 5.95 -22.66
C PHE A 10 15.02 5.01 -23.72
N LYS A 11 14.11 4.45 -24.52
CA LYS A 11 14.40 3.58 -25.66
C LYS A 11 14.16 4.29 -26.98
N ASN A 12 13.23 5.26 -26.99
CA ASN A 12 12.86 6.02 -28.17
C ASN A 12 13.67 7.32 -28.27
N GLU A 13 14.03 7.70 -29.49
CA GLU A 13 14.74 8.96 -29.77
C GLU A 13 13.82 10.19 -29.75
N GLU A 14 12.50 10.01 -29.90
CA GLU A 14 11.53 11.12 -29.84
C GLU A 14 11.25 11.57 -28.40
N LEU A 15 11.99 12.58 -27.95
CA LEU A 15 11.87 13.19 -26.62
C LEU A 15 11.10 14.51 -26.65
N ILE A 16 10.21 14.70 -25.67
CA ILE A 16 9.63 16.01 -25.36
C ILE A 16 10.51 16.64 -24.28
N THR A 17 11.05 17.82 -24.56
CA THR A 17 11.94 18.54 -23.63
C THR A 17 11.38 19.90 -23.25
N HIS A 18 11.39 20.22 -21.95
CA HIS A 18 11.01 21.52 -21.40
C HIS A 18 12.06 21.99 -20.39
N LYS A 19 12.28 23.31 -20.32
CA LYS A 19 13.05 23.90 -19.23
C LYS A 19 12.18 23.92 -17.96
N GLY A 20 12.73 23.42 -16.86
CA GLY A 20 12.16 23.49 -15.53
C GLY A 20 12.99 24.40 -14.65
N THR A 21 12.31 25.17 -13.81
CA THR A 21 12.94 26.05 -12.82
C THR A 21 12.22 25.90 -11.49
N GLY A 22 12.94 26.07 -10.39
CA GLY A 22 12.39 26.15 -9.04
C GLY A 22 13.25 26.98 -8.12
N ILE A 23 12.67 27.47 -7.04
CA ILE A 23 13.35 28.30 -6.04
C ILE A 23 13.61 27.43 -4.81
N THR A 24 14.79 27.58 -4.21
CA THR A 24 15.13 26.96 -2.93
C THR A 24 15.91 27.95 -2.07
N TYR A 25 15.83 27.76 -0.76
CA TYR A 25 16.54 28.54 0.23
C TYR A 25 17.48 27.63 1.01
N SER A 26 18.61 28.16 1.47
CA SER A 26 19.54 27.39 2.30
C SER A 26 20.40 28.28 3.20
N ASN A 27 20.88 27.71 4.30
CA ASN A 27 21.99 28.28 5.08
C ASN A 27 23.36 28.10 4.41
N PHE A 28 23.42 27.39 3.29
CA PHE A 28 24.60 27.27 2.45
C PHE A 28 24.98 28.62 1.83
N HIS A 29 26.27 28.93 1.83
CA HIS A 29 26.81 30.19 1.31
C HIS A 29 27.85 29.93 0.23
N TRP A 30 27.45 30.13 -1.02
CA TRP A 30 28.28 29.93 -2.20
C TRP A 30 27.86 30.86 -3.33
N TRP A 31 28.83 31.44 -4.05
CA TRP A 31 28.59 32.54 -5.00
C TRP A 31 28.75 32.21 -6.47
N THR A 32 29.19 31.00 -6.83
CA THR A 32 29.24 30.55 -8.22
C THR A 32 28.15 29.51 -8.51
N PRO A 33 27.64 29.43 -9.74
CA PRO A 33 26.74 28.34 -10.13
C PRO A 33 27.40 26.97 -9.93
N ILE A 34 26.64 26.01 -9.41
CA ILE A 34 27.05 24.61 -9.28
C ILE A 34 26.31 23.80 -10.34
N GLU A 35 27.03 23.35 -11.37
CA GLU A 35 26.50 22.51 -12.45
C GLU A 35 26.67 21.03 -12.11
N THR A 36 25.58 20.26 -12.17
CA THR A 36 25.59 18.80 -12.00
C THR A 36 25.10 18.11 -13.28
N CYS A 37 25.17 16.78 -13.34
CA CYS A 37 24.69 16.02 -14.49
C CYS A 37 23.17 16.14 -14.76
N ILE A 38 22.38 16.67 -13.81
CA ILE A 38 20.91 16.69 -13.90
C ILE A 38 20.28 18.08 -13.73
N ALA A 39 20.93 18.97 -12.98
CA ALA A 39 20.44 20.30 -12.68
C ALA A 39 21.58 21.25 -12.29
N THR A 40 21.33 22.56 -12.37
CA THR A 40 22.25 23.62 -11.97
C THR A 40 21.64 24.41 -10.81
N ILE A 41 22.43 24.69 -9.79
CA ILE A 41 22.06 25.57 -8.67
C ILE A 41 22.71 26.94 -8.90
N GLU A 42 21.91 27.97 -9.09
CA GLU A 42 22.37 29.35 -9.31
C GLU A 42 22.09 30.21 -8.08
N PRO A 43 23.08 30.91 -7.50
CA PRO A 43 22.84 31.85 -6.43
C PRO A 43 22.11 33.09 -6.95
N VAL A 44 21.08 33.53 -6.22
CA VAL A 44 20.31 34.76 -6.53
C VAL A 44 20.59 35.85 -5.51
N ASP A 45 20.46 35.53 -4.23
CA ASP A 45 20.72 36.44 -3.12
C ASP A 45 21.45 35.69 -2.02
N ILE A 46 22.65 36.14 -1.70
CA ILE A 46 23.54 35.48 -0.77
C ILE A 46 23.55 36.27 0.53
N ASN A 47 23.03 35.66 1.58
CA ASN A 47 22.91 36.30 2.89
C ASN A 47 23.79 35.58 3.92
N ILE A 48 24.53 36.36 4.72
CA ILE A 48 25.42 35.83 5.76
C ILE A 48 24.66 35.64 7.08
N SER A 49 23.62 36.44 7.31
CA SER A 49 22.85 36.47 8.56
C SER A 49 21.46 35.81 8.45
N SER A 50 21.06 35.36 7.26
CA SER A 50 19.79 34.66 7.02
C SER A 50 19.95 33.64 5.89
N ALA A 51 18.88 32.92 5.57
CA ALA A 51 18.88 31.96 4.47
C ALA A 51 19.16 32.66 3.13
N SER A 52 20.11 32.12 2.37
CA SER A 52 20.42 32.49 0.99
C SER A 52 19.39 31.89 0.02
N SER A 53 19.16 32.55 -1.10
CA SER A 53 18.18 32.16 -2.13
C SER A 53 18.89 31.66 -3.38
N TYR A 54 18.43 30.52 -3.90
CA TYR A 54 18.97 29.85 -5.07
C TYR A 54 17.87 29.48 -6.06
N VAL A 55 18.22 29.42 -7.34
CA VAL A 55 17.38 28.89 -8.41
C VAL A 55 17.94 27.55 -8.88
N ILE A 56 17.09 26.54 -8.93
CA ILE A 56 17.40 25.22 -9.49
C ILE A 56 16.88 25.20 -10.93
N ASN A 57 17.79 25.12 -11.89
CA ASN A 57 17.51 24.99 -13.31
C ASN A 57 17.71 23.53 -13.75
N TYR A 58 16.74 22.94 -14.44
CA TYR A 58 16.84 21.55 -14.92
C TYR A 58 16.14 21.34 -16.26
N LYS A 59 16.53 20.29 -16.97
CA LYS A 59 15.90 19.87 -18.22
C LYS A 59 14.89 18.76 -17.93
N HIS A 60 13.60 19.09 -18.04
CA HIS A 60 12.53 18.08 -17.98
C HIS A 60 12.41 17.41 -19.33
N GLN A 61 12.74 16.12 -19.42
CA GLN A 61 12.64 15.34 -20.65
C GLN A 61 11.93 14.02 -20.40
N ILE A 62 11.05 13.64 -21.33
CA ILE A 62 10.27 12.38 -21.32
C ILE A 62 10.06 11.87 -22.75
N GLU A 63 9.91 10.55 -22.92
CA GLU A 63 9.52 9.98 -24.21
C GLU A 63 8.11 10.45 -24.61
N LYS A 64 7.94 10.81 -25.88
CA LYS A 64 6.64 11.16 -26.44
C LYS A 64 5.67 9.98 -26.33
N SER A 65 4.47 10.25 -25.83
CA SER A 65 3.36 9.30 -25.78
C SER A 65 2.11 9.96 -26.38
N SER A 66 1.02 9.21 -26.49
CA SER A 66 -0.27 9.71 -27.01
C SER A 66 -0.87 10.89 -26.23
N GLY A 67 -0.28 11.29 -25.09
CA GLY A 67 -0.62 12.51 -24.35
C GLY A 67 0.61 13.38 -23.99
N LYS A 68 0.38 14.69 -23.81
CA LYS A 68 1.37 15.63 -23.24
C LYS A 68 1.22 15.64 -21.72
N VAL A 69 2.20 15.11 -20.99
CA VAL A 69 2.18 15.10 -19.51
C VAL A 69 3.42 15.80 -18.98
N LYS A 70 3.27 17.03 -18.48
CA LYS A 70 4.28 17.65 -17.61
C LYS A 70 3.92 17.32 -16.17
N ALA A 71 4.56 16.31 -15.60
CA ALA A 71 4.33 15.87 -14.22
C ALA A 71 5.64 15.82 -13.43
N GLY A 72 5.53 15.97 -12.11
CA GLY A 72 6.61 15.73 -11.15
C GLY A 72 7.58 16.87 -10.91
N ASN A 73 7.27 18.12 -11.27
CA ASN A 73 8.18 19.25 -10.99
C ASN A 73 8.48 19.39 -9.48
N SER A 74 7.48 19.23 -8.61
CA SER A 74 7.67 19.26 -7.15
C SER A 74 8.60 18.15 -6.69
N GLU A 75 8.37 16.92 -7.16
CA GLU A 75 9.19 15.75 -6.85
C GLU A 75 10.64 15.88 -7.36
N ILE A 76 10.84 16.53 -8.51
CA ILE A 76 12.17 16.83 -9.05
C ILE A 76 12.91 17.80 -8.13
N LEU A 77 12.26 18.89 -7.73
CA LEU A 77 12.84 19.89 -6.83
C LEU A 77 13.14 19.30 -5.46
N GLU A 78 12.18 18.58 -4.88
CA GLU A 78 12.34 17.91 -3.59
C GLU A 78 13.52 16.92 -3.62
N GLN A 79 13.56 16.01 -4.61
CA GLN A 79 14.66 15.05 -4.70
C GLN A 79 16.01 15.73 -4.87
N PHE A 80 16.08 16.85 -5.60
CA PHE A 80 17.33 17.56 -5.78
C PHE A 80 17.74 18.29 -4.49
N GLN A 81 16.78 18.89 -3.76
CA GLN A 81 17.02 19.44 -2.42
C GLN A 81 17.56 18.38 -1.45
N LEU A 82 17.07 17.14 -1.52
CA LEU A 82 17.62 16.03 -0.72
C LEU A 82 19.10 15.76 -1.05
N LEU A 83 19.47 15.79 -2.34
CA LEU A 83 20.87 15.63 -2.75
C LEU A 83 21.71 16.80 -2.25
N CYS A 84 21.22 18.04 -2.36
CA CYS A 84 21.91 19.22 -1.84
C CYS A 84 22.11 19.13 -0.32
N THR A 85 21.04 18.80 0.42
CA THR A 85 21.09 18.70 1.88
C THR A 85 22.12 17.68 2.32
N PHE A 86 22.09 16.49 1.73
CA PHE A 86 23.00 15.41 2.10
C PHE A 86 24.44 15.65 1.63
N GLY A 87 24.63 16.06 0.37
CA GLY A 87 25.94 16.17 -0.25
C GLY A 87 26.72 17.43 0.17
N LEU A 88 26.04 18.58 0.29
CA LEU A 88 26.67 19.83 0.75
C LEU A 88 26.68 19.97 2.28
N GLN A 89 26.02 19.04 2.99
CA GLN A 89 25.87 19.05 4.45
C GLN A 89 25.33 20.38 4.98
N ALA A 90 24.32 20.91 4.30
CA ALA A 90 23.62 22.14 4.63
C ALA A 90 22.12 21.89 4.57
N PHE A 91 21.30 22.80 5.09
CA PHE A 91 19.87 22.64 5.13
C PHE A 91 19.22 23.36 3.95
N PHE A 92 18.54 22.63 3.07
CA PHE A 92 17.79 23.18 1.94
C PHE A 92 16.29 22.97 2.13
N ASP A 93 15.50 24.00 1.82
CA ASP A 93 14.05 23.91 1.79
C ASP A 93 13.47 24.81 0.69
N SER A 94 12.20 24.59 0.33
CA SER A 94 11.46 25.45 -0.58
C SER A 94 10.89 26.69 0.13
N ASP A 95 10.77 26.66 1.46
CA ASP A 95 10.33 27.79 2.29
C ASP A 95 11.48 28.37 3.10
N LYS A 96 11.74 29.66 2.90
CA LYS A 96 12.77 30.43 3.62
C LYS A 96 12.59 30.36 5.14
N ASN A 97 11.35 30.39 5.63
CA ASN A 97 11.06 30.39 7.06
C ASN A 97 11.49 29.08 7.72
N TYR A 98 11.35 27.96 7.02
CA TYR A 98 11.78 26.65 7.53
C TYR A 98 13.28 26.57 7.70
N VAL A 99 14.05 27.12 6.74
CA VAL A 99 15.51 27.21 6.85
C VAL A 99 15.91 28.07 8.04
N GLU A 100 15.35 29.28 8.16
CA GLU A 100 15.67 30.20 9.25
C GLU A 100 15.27 29.69 10.62
N MET A 101 14.15 28.98 10.71
CA MET A 101 13.69 28.37 11.96
C MET A 101 14.63 27.25 12.38
N ASN A 102 15.00 26.33 11.49
CA ASN A 102 15.87 25.20 11.84
C ASN A 102 17.32 25.63 12.09
N CYS A 103 17.82 26.65 11.40
CA CYS A 103 19.21 27.13 11.53
C CYS A 103 19.40 28.22 12.60
N ARG A 104 18.46 28.36 13.54
CA ARG A 104 18.54 29.38 14.60
C ARG A 104 19.51 28.99 15.71
N TYR A 105 20.08 30.00 16.37
CA TYR A 105 20.96 29.83 17.55
C TYR A 105 20.27 30.16 18.87
N VAL A 106 19.12 30.82 18.83
CA VAL A 106 18.36 31.28 20.00
C VAL A 106 16.89 30.90 19.85
N PRO A 107 16.19 30.59 20.95
CA PRO A 107 14.76 30.32 20.90
C PRO A 107 14.01 31.60 20.54
N ARG A 108 12.99 31.49 19.68
CA ARG A 108 12.11 32.63 19.30
C ARG A 108 11.07 32.91 20.38
N ASN A 109 10.62 31.87 21.08
CA ASN A 109 9.63 31.95 22.15
C ASN A 109 9.79 30.76 23.11
N SER A 110 8.98 30.71 24.17
CA SER A 110 9.04 29.66 25.19
C SER A 110 8.57 28.26 24.74
N ALA A 111 7.95 28.15 23.56
CA ALA A 111 7.56 26.86 22.98
C ALA A 111 8.68 26.20 22.14
N ASP A 112 9.79 26.91 21.90
CA ASP A 112 10.97 26.38 21.23
C ASP A 112 11.78 25.50 22.20
N GLU A 113 11.33 24.26 22.40
CA GLU A 113 11.97 23.30 23.31
C GLU A 113 13.36 22.85 22.82
N PHE A 114 13.50 22.61 21.51
CA PHE A 114 14.74 22.13 20.88
C PHE A 114 15.30 23.15 19.89
N ILE A 115 16.59 23.44 20.00
CA ILE A 115 17.32 24.32 19.07
C ILE A 115 18.27 23.44 18.24
N PRO A 116 17.96 23.14 16.96
CA PRO A 116 18.68 22.13 16.18
C PRO A 116 20.19 22.34 16.10
N THR A 117 20.64 23.59 15.98
CA THR A 117 22.06 23.96 15.88
C THR A 117 22.89 23.56 17.11
N LEU A 118 22.26 23.37 18.27
CA LEU A 118 22.93 22.90 19.48
C LEU A 118 23.16 21.38 19.49
N PHE A 119 22.43 20.63 18.65
CA PHE A 119 22.49 19.18 18.59
C PHE A 119 23.20 18.65 17.34
N VAL A 120 23.25 19.41 16.25
CA VAL A 120 24.00 19.06 15.04
C VAL A 120 24.75 20.28 14.51
N SER A 121 26.08 20.22 14.60
CA SER A 121 26.96 21.20 13.96
C SER A 121 27.03 20.97 12.44
N ARG A 122 27.33 22.01 11.68
CA ARG A 122 27.44 22.03 10.21
C ARG A 122 26.09 22.13 9.49
N PHE A 123 25.22 21.12 9.55
CA PHE A 123 23.93 21.15 8.82
C PHE A 123 23.08 22.40 9.11
N PHE A 124 23.10 22.91 10.34
CA PHE A 124 22.31 24.07 10.78
C PHE A 124 23.15 25.34 11.00
N ASN A 125 24.45 25.32 10.74
CA ASN A 125 25.29 26.50 10.94
C ASN A 125 24.87 27.62 9.98
N LEU A 126 24.83 28.87 10.44
CA LEU A 126 24.47 30.01 9.60
C LEU A 126 25.63 31.03 9.58
N PRO A 127 26.38 31.15 8.46
CA PRO A 127 26.30 30.36 7.23
C PRO A 127 27.13 29.06 7.25
N VAL A 128 26.76 28.08 6.42
CA VAL A 128 27.65 26.98 6.03
C VAL A 128 28.53 27.46 4.88
N LYS A 129 29.83 27.53 5.12
CA LYS A 129 30.83 27.83 4.07
C LYS A 129 31.40 26.54 3.52
N SER A 130 31.67 26.52 2.23
CA SER A 130 32.25 25.39 1.51
C SER A 130 33.47 25.81 0.70
N ASN A 131 34.16 24.86 0.10
CA ASN A 131 35.33 25.06 -0.74
C ASN A 131 35.17 24.31 -2.07
N GLU A 132 36.02 24.61 -3.04
CA GLU A 132 35.93 24.04 -4.39
C GLU A 132 35.96 22.50 -4.39
N LYS A 133 36.78 21.88 -3.54
CA LYS A 133 36.86 20.42 -3.41
C LYS A 133 35.55 19.81 -2.94
N GLU A 134 34.88 20.41 -1.96
CA GLU A 134 33.57 19.94 -1.48
C GLU A 134 32.48 20.08 -2.56
N ILE A 135 32.57 21.11 -3.41
CA ILE A 135 31.66 21.26 -4.56
C ILE A 135 31.93 20.16 -5.61
N GLU A 136 33.18 19.87 -5.93
CA GLU A 136 33.55 18.78 -6.83
C GLU A 136 33.06 17.42 -6.29
N GLU A 137 33.24 17.16 -5.00
CA GLU A 137 32.74 15.95 -4.32
C GLU A 137 31.21 15.86 -4.40
N PHE A 138 30.49 16.98 -4.26
CA PHE A 138 29.04 17.03 -4.44
C PHE A 138 28.60 16.70 -5.87
N VAL A 139 29.29 17.23 -6.89
CA VAL A 139 28.97 16.93 -8.29
C VAL A 139 29.15 15.44 -8.58
N ILE A 140 30.26 14.85 -8.12
CA ILE A 140 30.53 13.41 -8.22
C ILE A 140 29.47 12.60 -7.48
N PHE A 141 29.05 13.04 -6.30
CA PHE A 141 27.99 12.39 -5.53
C PHE A 141 26.66 12.36 -6.30
N VAL A 142 26.24 13.48 -6.89
CA VAL A 142 25.01 13.56 -7.68
C VAL A 142 25.07 12.60 -8.88
N GLU A 143 26.17 12.62 -9.62
CA GLU A 143 26.39 11.71 -10.75
C GLU A 143 26.31 10.24 -10.30
N LYS A 144 26.98 9.91 -9.19
CA LYS A 144 26.94 8.57 -8.62
C LYS A 144 25.51 8.14 -8.29
N VAL A 145 24.72 8.98 -7.62
CA VAL A 145 23.33 8.66 -7.26
C VAL A 145 22.47 8.45 -8.50
N ILE A 146 22.58 9.29 -9.53
CA ILE A 146 21.81 9.15 -10.78
C ILE A 146 22.17 7.85 -11.52
N SER A 147 23.43 7.43 -11.46
CA SER A 147 23.93 6.21 -12.09
C SER A 147 23.49 4.90 -11.42
N LEU A 148 22.94 4.92 -10.20
CA LEU A 148 22.53 3.70 -9.48
C LEU A 148 21.43 2.90 -10.21
N PRO A 149 21.36 1.56 -10.11
CA PRO A 149 20.20 0.80 -10.57
C PRO A 149 18.90 1.30 -9.95
N ARG A 150 17.78 1.26 -10.68
CA ARG A 150 16.50 1.89 -10.28
C ARG A 150 16.05 1.47 -8.89
N LYS A 151 16.13 0.18 -8.58
CA LYS A 151 15.76 -0.38 -7.27
C LYS A 151 16.59 0.23 -6.13
N THR A 152 17.89 0.39 -6.36
CA THR A 152 18.83 0.97 -5.39
C THR A 152 18.63 2.47 -5.27
N TYR A 153 18.46 3.17 -6.39
CA TYR A 153 18.15 4.60 -6.43
C TYR A 153 16.91 4.94 -5.59
N ILE A 154 15.81 4.19 -5.74
CA ILE A 154 14.58 4.43 -4.95
C ILE A 154 14.87 4.30 -3.46
N SER A 155 15.61 3.25 -3.07
CA SER A 155 15.96 3.02 -1.66
C SER A 155 16.86 4.14 -1.11
N VAL A 156 17.83 4.61 -1.89
CA VAL A 156 18.71 5.72 -1.51
C VAL A 156 17.92 7.01 -1.34
N ILE A 157 17.09 7.39 -2.31
CA ILE A 157 16.28 8.62 -2.22
C ILE A 157 15.32 8.59 -1.02
N GLU A 158 14.70 7.45 -0.75
CA GLU A 158 13.85 7.29 0.45
C GLU A 158 14.64 7.45 1.75
N SER A 159 15.87 6.91 1.82
CA SER A 159 16.76 7.10 2.97
C SER A 159 17.24 8.54 3.11
N LEU A 160 17.57 9.23 2.01
CA LEU A 160 17.91 10.65 2.04
C LEU A 160 16.73 11.50 2.50
N LYS A 161 15.51 11.15 2.07
CA LYS A 161 14.28 11.79 2.53
C LYS A 161 14.06 11.60 4.02
N ALA A 162 14.21 10.38 4.53
CA ALA A 162 14.11 10.10 5.97
C ALA A 162 15.19 10.83 6.78
N PHE A 163 16.42 10.92 6.26
CA PHE A 163 17.52 11.67 6.87
C PHE A 163 17.19 13.17 6.95
N SER A 164 16.73 13.77 5.85
CA SER A 164 16.34 15.18 5.81
C SER A 164 15.15 15.48 6.73
N HIS A 165 14.15 14.60 6.77
CA HIS A 165 13.03 14.75 7.70
C HIS A 165 13.47 14.64 9.15
N SER A 166 14.40 13.73 9.48
CA SER A 166 14.96 13.64 10.83
C SER A 166 15.57 14.97 11.28
N LEU A 167 16.33 15.62 10.40
CA LEU A 167 16.87 16.97 10.65
C LEU A 167 15.75 18.00 10.87
N GLN A 168 14.69 17.98 10.07
CA GLN A 168 13.53 18.88 10.23
C GLN A 168 12.79 18.65 11.56
N PHE A 169 12.59 17.39 11.96
CA PHE A 169 11.84 17.03 13.16
C PHE A 169 12.61 17.31 14.45
N LEU A 170 13.94 17.45 14.40
CA LEU A 170 14.75 17.79 15.56
C LEU A 170 14.24 19.08 16.27
N ASN A 171 13.66 20.00 15.52
CA ASN A 171 13.07 21.23 16.05
C ASN A 171 11.82 21.01 16.91
N TYR A 172 11.12 19.88 16.72
CA TYR A 172 9.78 19.64 17.26
C TYR A 172 9.72 18.41 18.18
N ASN A 173 10.45 17.36 17.85
CA ASN A 173 10.42 16.10 18.57
C ASN A 173 11.74 15.35 18.37
N MET A 174 12.57 15.36 19.41
CA MET A 174 13.87 14.71 19.37
C MET A 174 13.79 13.18 19.33
N ASP A 175 12.81 12.57 20.01
CA ASP A 175 12.63 11.12 20.05
C ASP A 175 12.33 10.55 18.66
N LEU A 176 11.43 11.22 17.93
CA LEU A 176 11.09 10.89 16.55
C LEU A 176 12.27 11.15 15.62
N ALA A 177 12.93 12.31 15.74
CA ALA A 177 14.11 12.62 14.93
C ALA A 177 15.19 11.53 15.09
N TYR A 178 15.52 11.16 16.33
CA TYR A 178 16.49 10.11 16.65
C TYR A 178 16.09 8.77 16.03
N SER A 179 14.83 8.37 16.18
CA SER A 179 14.29 7.14 15.59
C SER A 179 14.36 7.15 14.06
N MET A 180 14.10 8.30 13.42
CA MET A 180 14.18 8.46 11.96
C MET A 180 15.58 8.25 11.38
N MET A 181 16.63 8.66 12.10
CA MET A 181 18.00 8.36 11.68
C MET A 181 18.27 6.85 11.64
N ILE A 182 17.77 6.10 12.63
CA ILE A 182 17.93 4.64 12.68
C ILE A 182 17.09 3.96 11.59
N TYR A 183 15.87 4.43 11.36
CA TYR A 183 15.02 3.95 10.26
C TYR A 183 15.68 4.06 8.88
N CYS A 184 16.50 5.11 8.66
CA CYS A 184 17.24 5.25 7.40
C CYS A 184 18.09 4.02 7.10
N LEU A 185 18.84 3.55 8.12
CA LEU A 185 19.75 2.42 7.99
C LEU A 185 19.00 1.08 8.04
N GLU A 186 17.96 0.96 8.88
CA GLU A 186 17.11 -0.23 8.91
C GLU A 186 16.46 -0.49 7.54
N SER A 187 15.90 0.54 6.90
CA SER A 187 15.28 0.42 5.59
C SER A 187 16.27 -0.04 4.52
N LEU A 188 17.50 0.50 4.53
CA LEU A 188 18.56 0.07 3.62
C LEU A 188 18.99 -1.37 3.90
N SER A 189 19.23 -1.74 5.15
CA SER A 189 19.64 -3.09 5.54
C SER A 189 18.63 -4.14 5.06
N GLN A 190 17.33 -3.92 5.30
CA GLN A 190 16.28 -4.87 4.92
C GLN A 190 16.18 -5.11 3.41
N ARG A 191 16.57 -4.14 2.59
CA ARG A 191 16.43 -4.20 1.13
C ARG A 191 17.70 -4.65 0.40
N HIS A 192 18.87 -4.50 1.04
CA HIS A 192 20.19 -4.66 0.41
C HIS A 192 21.19 -5.49 1.21
N ASP A 193 20.79 -6.12 2.33
CA ASP A 193 21.64 -7.07 3.04
C ASP A 193 21.47 -8.53 2.55
N ASN A 194 22.51 -9.32 2.78
CA ASN A 194 22.51 -10.79 2.61
C ASN A 194 22.54 -11.52 3.96
N PHE A 195 22.22 -10.83 5.07
CA PHE A 195 22.47 -11.35 6.41
C PHE A 195 21.47 -12.44 6.81
N LYS A 196 22.02 -13.57 7.26
CA LYS A 196 21.30 -14.71 7.84
C LYS A 196 21.73 -14.87 9.30
N PRO A 197 20.81 -14.74 10.27
CA PRO A 197 21.14 -14.90 11.68
C PRO A 197 21.42 -16.38 12.00
N ASP A 198 22.35 -16.63 12.92
CA ASP A 198 22.69 -17.95 13.45
C ASP A 198 22.52 -18.00 14.98
N TRP A 199 22.70 -19.19 15.59
CA TRP A 199 22.53 -19.37 17.04
C TRP A 199 23.57 -18.59 17.86
N GLU A 200 24.80 -18.46 17.35
CA GLU A 200 25.85 -17.71 18.03
C GLU A 200 25.49 -16.21 18.15
N SER A 201 24.70 -15.71 17.20
CA SER A 201 24.17 -14.35 17.20
C SER A 201 23.06 -14.09 18.23
N TYR A 202 22.51 -15.11 18.89
CA TYR A 202 21.43 -14.95 19.87
C TYR A 202 21.91 -14.30 21.18
N ASP A 203 20.98 -13.71 21.95
CA ASP A 203 21.30 -13.00 23.21
C ASP A 203 22.09 -13.92 24.17
N PRO A 204 23.35 -13.59 24.55
CA PRO A 204 24.20 -14.52 25.29
C PRO A 204 23.62 -14.97 26.64
N PRO A 205 23.09 -14.08 27.50
CA PRO A 205 22.42 -14.49 28.74
C PRO A 205 21.28 -15.49 28.55
N ILE A 206 20.47 -15.35 27.51
CA ILE A 206 19.37 -16.28 27.22
C ILE A 206 19.89 -17.55 26.56
N ARG A 207 20.82 -17.43 25.60
CA ARG A 207 21.48 -18.54 24.91
C ARG A 207 22.14 -19.49 25.90
N ASP A 208 22.94 -18.97 26.83
CA ASP A 208 23.67 -19.77 27.80
C ASP A 208 22.72 -20.51 28.76
N LYS A 209 21.59 -19.89 29.13
CA LYS A 209 20.53 -20.53 29.92
C LYS A 209 19.83 -21.64 29.12
N LEU A 210 19.52 -21.40 27.85
CA LEU A 210 18.88 -22.39 26.98
C LEU A 210 19.82 -23.56 26.68
N ASP A 211 21.09 -23.31 26.38
CA ASP A 211 22.09 -24.34 26.15
C ASP A 211 22.30 -25.21 27.40
N LYS A 212 22.24 -24.61 28.59
CA LYS A 212 22.24 -25.36 29.85
C LYS A 212 20.98 -26.23 30.00
N LEU A 213 19.80 -25.69 29.72
CA LEU A 213 18.54 -26.45 29.76
C LEU A 213 18.50 -27.57 28.72
N PHE A 214 19.03 -27.35 27.52
CA PHE A 214 19.13 -28.35 26.45
C PHE A 214 19.97 -29.54 26.91
N LYS A 215 21.11 -29.27 27.57
CA LYS A 215 21.97 -30.28 28.17
C LYS A 215 21.28 -30.99 29.35
N GLU A 216 20.64 -30.25 30.26
CA GLU A 216 19.99 -30.83 31.45
C GLU A 216 18.80 -31.72 31.13
N LYS A 217 18.07 -31.43 30.04
CA LYS A 217 16.87 -32.18 29.64
C LYS A 217 17.13 -33.27 28.59
N ASN A 218 18.39 -33.49 28.18
CA ASN A 218 18.78 -34.46 27.15
C ASN A 218 17.89 -34.36 25.88
N LEU A 219 17.68 -33.15 25.39
CA LEU A 219 16.96 -32.95 24.12
C LEU A 219 17.80 -33.49 22.95
N SER A 220 17.13 -33.99 21.92
CA SER A 220 17.79 -34.44 20.69
C SER A 220 18.34 -33.24 19.90
N GLU A 221 19.45 -33.44 19.19
CA GLU A 221 20.05 -32.39 18.35
C GLU A 221 19.08 -31.83 17.31
N THR A 222 18.18 -32.67 16.78
CA THR A 222 17.13 -32.24 15.84
C THR A 222 16.17 -31.24 16.48
N THR A 223 15.69 -31.51 17.70
CA THR A 223 14.76 -30.63 18.40
C THR A 223 15.46 -29.36 18.90
N ILE A 224 16.73 -29.46 19.30
CA ILE A 224 17.54 -28.28 19.64
C ILE A 224 17.68 -27.36 18.43
N ASN A 225 18.04 -27.90 17.26
CA ASN A 225 18.18 -27.12 16.03
C ASN A 225 16.86 -26.46 15.62
N GLU A 226 15.73 -27.16 15.72
CA GLU A 226 14.40 -26.58 15.43
C GLU A 226 14.06 -25.42 16.37
N ILE A 227 14.33 -25.57 17.68
CA ILE A 227 14.09 -24.50 18.67
C ILE A 227 15.00 -23.31 18.40
N GLN A 228 16.30 -23.56 18.16
CA GLN A 228 17.26 -22.51 17.84
C GLN A 228 16.85 -21.77 16.56
N GLU A 229 16.43 -22.48 15.51
CA GLU A 229 15.97 -21.88 14.26
C GLU A 229 14.74 -20.99 14.48
N VAL A 230 13.75 -21.42 15.29
CA VAL A 230 12.55 -20.62 15.59
C VAL A 230 12.91 -19.35 16.36
N LEU A 231 13.79 -19.43 17.36
CA LEU A 231 14.18 -18.29 18.20
C LEU A 231 15.04 -17.28 17.43
N VAL A 232 15.98 -17.77 16.63
CA VAL A 232 16.88 -16.95 15.80
C VAL A 232 16.11 -16.26 14.68
N ASN A 233 15.05 -16.90 14.16
CA ASN A 233 14.15 -16.28 13.18
C ASN A 233 13.09 -15.36 13.80
N SER A 234 13.13 -15.10 15.12
CA SER A 234 12.28 -14.05 15.71
C SER A 234 12.52 -12.70 15.01
N LYS A 235 11.42 -12.02 14.69
CA LYS A 235 11.44 -10.85 13.79
C LYS A 235 12.34 -9.72 14.31
N GLU A 236 12.30 -9.43 15.60
CA GLU A 236 12.99 -8.30 16.22
C GLU A 236 14.51 -8.51 16.28
N LEU A 237 14.97 -9.68 16.76
CA LEU A 237 16.39 -10.00 16.85
C LEU A 237 17.04 -10.03 15.46
N LYS A 238 16.32 -10.58 14.47
CA LYS A 238 16.74 -10.57 13.08
C LYS A 238 16.92 -9.15 12.53
N LEU A 239 15.99 -8.24 12.82
CA LEU A 239 16.06 -6.85 12.35
C LEU A 239 17.21 -6.07 13.01
N MET A 240 17.40 -6.21 14.32
CA MET A 240 18.50 -5.57 15.05
C MET A 240 19.86 -6.01 14.49
N LYS A 241 20.07 -7.32 14.34
CA LYS A 241 21.35 -7.86 13.86
C LYS A 241 21.65 -7.46 12.42
N ARG A 242 20.62 -7.40 11.57
CA ARG A 242 20.72 -6.86 10.21
C ARG A 242 21.17 -5.41 10.20
N PHE A 243 20.53 -4.58 11.01
CA PHE A 243 20.89 -3.17 11.16
C PHE A 243 22.35 -2.99 11.61
N ILE A 244 22.78 -3.73 12.65
CA ILE A 244 24.15 -3.68 13.15
C ILE A 244 25.14 -4.15 12.07
N SER A 245 24.93 -5.34 11.51
CA SER A 245 25.81 -5.91 10.48
C SER A 245 25.93 -5.00 9.26
N PHE A 246 24.81 -4.46 8.77
CA PHE A 246 24.80 -3.54 7.64
C PHE A 246 25.57 -2.26 7.95
N SER A 247 25.39 -1.69 9.14
CA SER A 247 26.11 -0.49 9.57
C SER A 247 27.62 -0.75 9.64
N LEU A 248 28.04 -1.84 10.28
CA LEU A 248 29.44 -2.24 10.39
C LEU A 248 30.10 -2.43 9.02
N GLN A 249 29.42 -3.09 8.08
CA GLN A 249 29.93 -3.32 6.72
C GLN A 249 30.11 -2.04 5.91
N ASN A 250 29.42 -0.96 6.27
CA ASN A 250 29.43 0.32 5.55
C ASN A 250 30.18 1.43 6.31
N ILE A 251 30.89 1.11 7.39
CA ILE A 251 31.80 2.04 8.05
C ILE A 251 33.23 1.73 7.59
N SER A 252 33.86 2.68 6.90
CA SER A 252 35.29 2.64 6.57
C SER A 252 36.15 3.18 7.71
N ASP A 253 37.43 2.81 7.74
CA ASP A 253 38.38 3.28 8.77
C ASP A 253 38.52 4.81 8.80
N LYS A 254 38.26 5.49 7.68
CA LYS A 254 38.21 6.95 7.55
C LYS A 254 37.32 7.62 8.62
N TYR A 255 36.23 6.95 9.01
CA TYR A 255 35.30 7.42 10.05
C TYR A 255 35.99 7.70 11.39
N PHE A 256 36.96 6.85 11.75
CA PHE A 256 37.67 6.91 13.03
C PHE A 256 38.95 7.75 12.95
N LEU A 257 39.35 8.14 11.74
CA LEU A 257 40.61 8.83 11.45
C LEU A 257 40.31 10.24 10.94
N GLU A 258 40.31 10.47 9.63
CA GLU A 258 40.17 11.80 9.04
C GLU A 258 38.82 12.46 9.38
N ASP A 259 37.74 11.68 9.42
CA ASP A 259 36.39 12.21 9.70
C ASP A 259 36.16 12.47 11.21
N ALA A 260 37.10 12.05 12.07
CA ALA A 260 37.09 12.29 13.51
C ALA A 260 37.95 13.49 13.94
N ASP A 261 38.72 14.07 13.02
CA ASP A 261 39.56 15.23 13.33
C ASP A 261 38.71 16.43 13.78
N GLY A 262 39.10 17.07 14.88
CA GLY A 262 38.37 18.19 15.48
C GLY A 262 37.03 17.84 16.15
N ILE A 263 36.62 16.56 16.20
CA ILE A 263 35.37 16.15 16.86
C ILE A 263 35.62 15.89 18.35
N LYS A 264 34.72 16.42 19.20
CA LYS A 264 34.75 16.17 20.64
C LYS A 264 34.21 14.78 20.95
N ASN A 265 34.93 14.01 21.78
CA ASN A 265 34.56 12.64 22.17
C ASN A 265 34.11 11.77 20.98
N PRO A 266 34.97 11.55 19.98
CA PRO A 266 34.59 10.80 18.79
C PRO A 266 34.30 9.33 19.14
N LEU A 267 33.33 8.73 18.44
CA LEU A 267 33.02 7.32 18.62
C LEU A 267 34.24 6.42 18.35
N LYS A 268 34.59 5.58 19.32
CA LYS A 268 35.68 4.61 19.18
C LYS A 268 35.20 3.33 18.50
N LYS A 269 36.09 2.72 17.71
CA LYS A 269 35.82 1.44 17.02
C LYS A 269 35.41 0.31 17.98
N SER A 270 35.97 0.28 19.19
CA SER A 270 35.63 -0.73 20.22
C SER A 270 34.23 -0.57 20.82
N GLU A 271 33.64 0.62 20.76
CA GLU A 271 32.32 0.93 21.34
C GLU A 271 31.21 0.81 20.28
N LEU A 272 31.56 0.71 19.00
CA LEU A 272 30.66 0.80 17.85
C LEU A 272 29.48 -0.19 17.90
N GLU A 273 29.75 -1.47 18.11
CA GLU A 273 28.69 -2.46 18.15
C GLU A 273 27.73 -2.22 19.32
N ARG A 274 28.27 -1.81 20.48
CA ARG A 274 27.47 -1.52 21.67
C ARG A 274 26.57 -0.31 21.46
N VAL A 275 27.08 0.79 20.90
CA VAL A 275 26.28 1.99 20.66
C VAL A 275 25.21 1.76 19.59
N LEU A 276 25.49 0.95 18.56
CA LEU A 276 24.50 0.59 17.54
C LEU A 276 23.36 -0.21 18.17
N LYS A 277 23.68 -1.17 19.05
CA LYS A 277 22.67 -1.91 19.81
C LYS A 277 21.82 -0.96 20.66
N ASN A 278 22.45 -0.11 21.46
CA ASN A 278 21.75 0.84 22.33
C ASN A 278 20.85 1.80 21.52
N ALA A 279 21.32 2.28 20.37
CA ALA A 279 20.52 3.11 19.47
C ALA A 279 19.28 2.37 18.94
N TYR A 280 19.45 1.13 18.47
CA TYR A 280 18.33 0.30 18.02
C TYR A 280 17.33 0.05 19.15
N ASP A 281 17.80 -0.29 20.35
CA ASP A 281 16.95 -0.58 21.51
C ASP A 281 16.11 0.64 21.89
N MET A 282 16.69 1.85 21.92
CA MET A 282 15.95 3.10 22.16
C MET A 282 14.87 3.34 21.12
N ARG A 283 15.20 3.19 19.82
CA ARG A 283 14.20 3.32 18.74
C ARG A 283 13.13 2.24 18.83
N SER A 284 13.49 1.01 19.22
CA SER A 284 12.53 -0.07 19.41
C SER A 284 11.54 0.25 20.54
N GLY A 285 12.06 0.74 21.67
CA GLY A 285 11.26 1.22 22.81
C GLY A 285 10.28 2.33 22.41
N TYR A 286 10.75 3.36 21.71
CA TYR A 286 9.88 4.45 21.24
C TYR A 286 8.77 3.95 20.31
N VAL A 287 9.09 3.07 19.37
CA VAL A 287 8.13 2.63 18.34
C VAL A 287 7.09 1.66 18.87
N HIS A 288 7.49 0.76 19.77
CA HIS A 288 6.62 -0.30 20.27
C HIS A 288 5.91 0.07 21.57
N LYS A 289 6.45 1.04 22.33
CA LYS A 289 5.95 1.39 23.67
C LYS A 289 5.88 2.89 23.93
N LEU A 290 6.31 3.74 22.99
CA LEU A 290 6.45 5.19 23.19
C LEU A 290 7.38 5.54 24.37
N GLU A 291 8.36 4.68 24.63
CA GLU A 291 9.44 4.97 25.58
C GLU A 291 10.33 6.08 24.98
N GLU A 292 10.46 7.20 25.69
CA GLU A 292 11.31 8.32 25.28
C GLU A 292 12.80 7.93 25.25
N ILE A 293 13.58 8.63 24.42
CA ILE A 293 15.04 8.54 24.47
C ILE A 293 15.55 9.09 25.81
N GLU A 294 16.72 8.63 26.22
CA GLU A 294 17.37 9.07 27.46
C GLU A 294 17.40 10.60 27.58
N ASN A 295 16.87 11.14 28.69
CA ASN A 295 16.74 12.59 28.89
C ASN A 295 18.07 13.35 28.75
N HIS A 296 19.20 12.72 29.08
CA HIS A 296 20.52 13.31 28.93
C HIS A 296 20.90 13.60 27.48
N LEU A 297 20.35 12.84 26.52
CA LEU A 297 20.52 13.09 25.09
C LEU A 297 19.76 14.33 24.61
N LYS A 298 18.79 14.80 25.41
CA LYS A 298 17.97 15.99 25.15
C LYS A 298 18.59 17.28 25.70
N ILE A 299 19.70 17.19 26.43
CA ILE A 299 20.33 18.35 27.10
C ILE A 299 21.54 18.83 26.28
N PRO A 300 21.48 20.01 25.62
CA PRO A 300 22.54 20.53 24.75
C PRO A 300 23.95 20.52 25.37
N GLN A 301 24.06 20.85 26.65
CA GLN A 301 25.35 20.96 27.35
C GLN A 301 26.07 19.61 27.50
N LEU A 302 25.32 18.50 27.45
CA LEU A 302 25.85 17.15 27.60
C LEU A 302 26.21 16.48 26.27
N VAL A 303 25.66 16.97 25.15
CA VAL A 303 25.68 16.27 23.84
C VAL A 303 26.56 16.91 22.78
N ASP A 304 27.61 17.63 23.20
CA ASP A 304 28.55 18.31 22.31
C ASP A 304 29.53 17.36 21.58
N GLY A 305 29.53 16.06 21.90
CA GLY A 305 30.33 15.04 21.20
C GLY A 305 29.48 13.98 20.50
N ASP A 306 30.11 12.94 19.94
CA ASP A 306 29.36 11.84 19.31
C ASP A 306 28.68 10.91 20.33
N ILE A 307 29.29 10.76 21.50
CA ILE A 307 28.88 9.82 22.55
C ILE A 307 28.76 10.51 23.88
N ILE A 308 27.77 10.08 24.66
CA ILE A 308 27.73 10.26 26.11
C ILE A 308 27.82 8.90 26.82
N LEU A 309 28.42 8.90 28.00
CA LEU A 309 28.42 7.74 28.90
C LEU A 309 27.38 7.98 29.99
N TRP A 310 26.43 7.07 30.12
CA TRP A 310 25.41 7.10 31.16
C TRP A 310 25.26 5.71 31.77
N GLU A 311 25.30 5.58 33.10
CA GLU A 311 25.23 4.29 33.81
C GLU A 311 26.21 3.21 33.28
N ASN A 312 27.42 3.64 32.91
CA ASN A 312 28.47 2.80 32.28
C ASN A 312 28.12 2.26 30.88
N GLU A 313 27.10 2.80 30.24
CA GLU A 313 26.69 2.46 28.88
C GLU A 313 26.95 3.64 27.92
N PRO A 314 27.49 3.39 26.72
CA PRO A 314 27.70 4.42 25.72
C PRO A 314 26.43 4.62 24.87
N TYR A 315 26.03 5.88 24.70
CA TYR A 315 24.90 6.27 23.87
C TYR A 315 25.32 7.28 22.81
N LEU A 316 24.82 7.09 21.58
CA LEU A 316 25.01 8.06 20.51
C LEU A 316 24.19 9.31 20.80
N THR A 317 24.84 10.46 20.73
CA THR A 317 24.12 11.73 20.64
C THR A 317 23.49 11.85 19.26
N PHE A 318 22.54 12.77 19.10
CA PHE A 318 21.98 13.05 17.77
C PHE A 318 23.07 13.57 16.80
N ARG A 319 24.09 14.27 17.29
CA ARG A 319 25.29 14.67 16.52
C ARG A 319 26.05 13.46 16.00
N GLY A 320 26.40 12.54 16.89
CA GLY A 320 27.14 11.32 16.55
C GLY A 320 26.35 10.42 15.61
N LEU A 321 25.05 10.30 15.85
CA LEU A 321 24.14 9.53 15.01
C LEU A 321 24.04 10.14 13.60
N THR A 322 23.92 11.46 13.48
CA THR A 322 23.90 12.16 12.18
C THR A 322 25.18 11.88 11.39
N ARG A 323 26.37 12.02 12.03
CA ARG A 323 27.65 11.74 11.40
C ARG A 323 27.78 10.27 10.98
N LEU A 324 27.39 9.35 11.86
CA LEU A 324 27.43 7.91 11.60
C LEU A 324 26.53 7.52 10.42
N VAL A 325 25.28 7.98 10.41
CA VAL A 325 24.31 7.67 9.35
C VAL A 325 24.77 8.29 8.02
N HIS A 326 25.27 9.52 8.02
CA HIS A 326 25.82 10.16 6.83
C HIS A 326 26.98 9.35 6.25
N HIS A 327 27.91 8.88 7.08
CA HIS A 327 29.03 8.05 6.65
C HIS A 327 28.59 6.70 6.08
N VAL A 328 27.68 6.01 6.77
CA VAL A 328 27.15 4.71 6.35
C VAL A 328 26.44 4.82 5.00
N ILE A 329 25.58 5.83 4.82
CA ILE A 329 24.86 6.04 3.55
C ILE A 329 25.84 6.42 2.43
N SER A 330 26.81 7.30 2.70
CA SER A 330 27.82 7.72 1.72
C SER A 330 28.65 6.54 1.21
N ASN A 331 29.13 5.70 2.12
CA ASN A 331 29.87 4.48 1.77
C ASN A 331 29.01 3.43 1.11
N PHE A 332 27.74 3.30 1.52
CA PHE A 332 26.81 2.39 0.86
C PHE A 332 26.65 2.78 -0.61
N ILE A 333 26.39 4.06 -0.89
CA ILE A 333 26.22 4.60 -2.26
C ILE A 333 27.49 4.41 -3.09
N SER A 334 28.67 4.71 -2.52
CA SER A 334 29.94 4.61 -3.25
C SER A 334 30.27 3.17 -3.68
N LYS A 335 29.91 2.17 -2.86
CA LYS A 335 30.14 0.74 -3.15
C LYS A 335 29.19 0.15 -4.20
N GLN A 336 28.07 0.80 -4.52
CA GLN A 336 27.10 0.25 -5.47
C GLN A 336 27.64 0.26 -6.90
N GLU A 337 27.17 -0.66 -7.72
CA GLU A 337 27.41 -0.63 -9.16
C GLU A 337 26.70 0.57 -9.81
N SER A 338 27.27 1.06 -10.90
CA SER A 338 26.73 2.15 -11.71
C SER A 338 26.29 1.62 -13.08
N LEU A 339 25.15 2.10 -13.57
CA LEU A 339 24.57 1.77 -14.87
C LEU A 339 24.25 3.06 -15.63
N GLU A 340 24.73 3.17 -16.86
CA GLU A 340 24.39 4.27 -17.77
C GLU A 340 22.93 4.19 -18.24
N THR A 341 22.49 2.99 -18.63
CA THR A 341 21.15 2.71 -19.15
C THR A 341 20.54 1.51 -18.47
N GLU A 342 19.22 1.50 -18.27
CA GLU A 342 18.52 0.39 -17.63
C GLU A 342 17.15 0.16 -18.30
N GLU A 343 16.80 -1.10 -18.53
CA GLU A 343 15.46 -1.46 -19.01
C GLU A 343 14.46 -1.50 -17.84
N TYR A 344 13.65 -0.45 -17.70
CA TYR A 344 12.67 -0.34 -16.63
C TYR A 344 11.39 0.36 -17.10
N ASN A 345 10.22 -0.11 -16.63
CA ASN A 345 8.93 0.52 -16.95
C ASN A 345 8.67 1.74 -16.06
N TRP A 346 9.38 2.83 -16.34
CA TRP A 346 9.34 4.08 -15.59
C TRP A 346 7.98 4.80 -15.59
N ARG A 347 7.07 4.47 -16.53
CA ARG A 347 5.75 5.13 -16.63
C ARG A 347 4.88 4.91 -15.39
N LYS A 348 5.09 3.80 -14.67
CA LYS A 348 4.38 3.49 -13.42
C LYS A 348 4.80 4.40 -12.25
N ASP A 349 5.98 5.02 -12.35
CA ASP A 349 6.58 5.81 -11.28
C ASP A 349 6.36 7.32 -11.49
N ILE A 350 5.59 7.72 -12.52
CA ILE A 350 5.26 9.12 -12.76
C ILE A 350 4.27 9.58 -11.68
N PRO A 351 4.60 10.62 -10.89
CA PRO A 351 3.72 11.11 -9.84
C PRO A 351 2.44 11.71 -10.43
N GLY A 352 1.33 11.55 -9.71
CA GLY A 352 0.02 12.07 -10.11
C GLY A 352 -0.75 11.21 -11.11
N ILE A 353 -0.27 10.01 -11.45
CA ILE A 353 -1.05 9.03 -12.22
C ILE A 353 -1.88 8.17 -11.26
N ILE A 354 -3.19 8.19 -11.43
CA ILE A 354 -4.11 7.27 -10.75
C ILE A 354 -4.43 6.13 -11.71
N THR A 355 -4.16 4.90 -11.29
CA THR A 355 -4.66 3.72 -12.01
C THR A 355 -6.05 3.40 -11.48
N MET A 356 -7.06 3.48 -12.35
CA MET A 356 -8.43 3.13 -12.00
C MET A 356 -8.81 1.82 -12.69
N GLU A 357 -9.41 0.91 -11.93
CA GLU A 357 -10.06 -0.25 -12.52
C GLU A 357 -11.38 0.20 -13.15
N ILE A 358 -11.54 -0.05 -14.46
CA ILE A 358 -12.78 0.28 -15.17
C ILE A 358 -13.88 -0.69 -14.70
N HIS A 359 -15.12 -0.18 -14.54
CA HIS A 359 -16.25 -0.98 -14.10
C HIS A 359 -16.40 -2.28 -14.91
N PRO A 360 -16.68 -3.45 -14.29
CA PRO A 360 -16.72 -4.76 -14.94
C PRO A 360 -17.56 -4.82 -16.22
N LYS A 361 -18.68 -4.09 -16.27
CA LYS A 361 -19.55 -3.99 -17.45
C LYS A 361 -18.82 -3.68 -18.76
N HIS A 362 -17.68 -2.97 -18.70
CA HIS A 362 -16.94 -2.58 -19.90
C HIS A 362 -15.97 -3.65 -20.42
N TRP A 363 -15.67 -4.68 -19.65
CA TRP A 363 -14.63 -5.65 -20.01
C TRP A 363 -14.94 -7.11 -19.70
N ILE A 364 -15.85 -7.43 -18.77
CA ILE A 364 -16.10 -8.80 -18.31
C ILE A 364 -16.65 -9.73 -19.41
N TRP A 365 -17.25 -9.17 -20.47
CA TRP A 365 -17.71 -9.90 -21.65
C TRP A 365 -16.58 -10.36 -22.58
N LYS A 366 -15.37 -9.81 -22.45
CA LYS A 366 -14.20 -10.14 -23.29
C LYS A 366 -13.64 -11.52 -22.94
N ALA A 367 -14.21 -12.55 -23.53
CA ALA A 367 -13.86 -13.95 -23.27
C ALA A 367 -12.42 -14.35 -23.67
N ASP A 368 -11.77 -13.57 -24.55
CA ASP A 368 -10.41 -13.86 -25.02
C ASP A 368 -9.35 -13.70 -23.93
N GLU A 369 -9.57 -12.75 -23.03
CA GLU A 369 -8.67 -12.45 -21.90
C GLU A 369 -8.87 -13.41 -20.72
N PHE A 370 -9.93 -14.24 -20.75
CA PHE A 370 -10.28 -15.13 -19.64
C PHE A 370 -9.46 -16.42 -19.62
N THR A 371 -8.82 -16.67 -18.49
CA THR A 371 -8.06 -17.88 -18.18
C THR A 371 -8.54 -18.52 -16.87
N SER A 372 -8.27 -19.82 -16.65
CA SER A 372 -8.82 -20.55 -15.51
C SER A 372 -8.39 -19.99 -14.14
N ASN A 373 -7.17 -19.47 -14.01
CA ASN A 373 -6.67 -18.87 -12.78
C ASN A 373 -7.29 -17.50 -12.45
N GLN A 374 -8.05 -16.90 -13.38
CA GLN A 374 -8.79 -15.65 -13.18
C GLN A 374 -10.26 -15.91 -12.81
N SER A 375 -10.71 -17.17 -12.69
CA SER A 375 -12.11 -17.50 -12.45
C SER A 375 -12.68 -16.86 -11.18
N VAL A 376 -11.91 -16.85 -10.09
CA VAL A 376 -12.28 -16.23 -8.81
C VAL A 376 -12.49 -14.72 -8.97
N TYR A 377 -11.57 -14.08 -9.71
CA TYR A 377 -11.64 -12.64 -9.98
C TYR A 377 -12.86 -12.31 -10.86
N PHE A 378 -13.04 -13.01 -11.98
CA PHE A 378 -14.20 -12.81 -12.86
C PHE A 378 -15.52 -13.07 -12.13
N PHE A 379 -15.58 -14.09 -11.27
CA PHE A 379 -16.78 -14.38 -10.49
C PHE A 379 -17.09 -13.29 -9.47
N SER A 380 -16.08 -12.77 -8.75
CA SER A 380 -16.25 -11.62 -7.84
C SER A 380 -16.78 -10.38 -8.56
N LYS A 381 -16.23 -10.08 -9.74
CA LYS A 381 -16.65 -8.93 -10.57
C LYS A 381 -18.04 -9.13 -11.18
N PHE A 382 -18.39 -10.36 -11.55
CA PHE A 382 -19.73 -10.73 -11.97
C PHE A 382 -20.75 -10.52 -10.84
N LEU A 383 -20.43 -10.97 -9.63
CA LEU A 383 -21.29 -10.73 -8.45
C LEU A 383 -21.44 -9.24 -8.16
N SER A 384 -20.38 -8.44 -8.32
CA SER A 384 -20.47 -6.98 -8.16
C SER A 384 -21.43 -6.35 -9.18
N MET A 385 -21.39 -6.81 -10.43
CA MET A 385 -22.34 -6.40 -11.46
C MET A 385 -23.78 -6.82 -11.11
N LEU A 386 -23.98 -8.06 -10.62
CA LEU A 386 -25.28 -8.54 -10.16
C LEU A 386 -25.82 -7.72 -8.98
N SER A 387 -24.98 -7.41 -7.99
CA SER A 387 -25.37 -6.56 -6.87
C SER A 387 -25.79 -5.16 -7.33
N GLY A 388 -25.10 -4.59 -8.33
CA GLY A 388 -25.50 -3.34 -8.98
C GLY A 388 -26.87 -3.46 -9.66
N SER A 389 -27.11 -4.55 -10.40
CA SER A 389 -28.41 -4.81 -11.03
C SER A 389 -29.55 -4.93 -10.02
N PHE A 390 -29.31 -5.49 -8.83
CA PHE A 390 -30.33 -5.56 -7.78
C PHE A 390 -30.64 -4.22 -7.13
N LEU A 391 -29.67 -3.31 -7.02
CA LEU A 391 -29.84 -2.02 -6.32
C LEU A 391 -30.25 -0.88 -7.25
N ASN A 392 -29.76 -0.87 -8.48
CA ASN A 392 -29.86 0.26 -9.41
C ASN A 392 -30.53 -0.10 -10.74
N ASP A 393 -31.06 -1.33 -10.88
CA ASP A 393 -31.65 -1.85 -12.12
C ASP A 393 -30.70 -1.80 -13.34
N ASP A 394 -29.38 -1.89 -13.08
CA ASP A 394 -28.35 -1.96 -14.13
C ASP A 394 -28.57 -3.16 -15.07
N VAL A 395 -28.43 -2.93 -16.37
CA VAL A 395 -28.55 -3.98 -17.39
C VAL A 395 -27.32 -4.90 -17.34
N MET A 396 -27.57 -6.22 -17.24
CA MET A 396 -26.50 -7.22 -17.36
C MET A 396 -26.03 -7.37 -18.81
N GLU A 397 -24.71 -7.39 -18.99
CA GLU A 397 -24.09 -7.64 -20.30
C GLU A 397 -24.23 -9.10 -20.75
N ASN A 398 -24.12 -9.32 -22.07
CA ASN A 398 -24.13 -10.65 -22.65
C ASN A 398 -22.79 -11.38 -22.40
N LEU A 399 -22.82 -12.46 -21.62
CA LEU A 399 -21.63 -13.26 -21.25
C LEU A 399 -21.57 -14.62 -21.95
N ILE A 400 -22.32 -14.84 -23.03
CA ILE A 400 -22.36 -16.14 -23.73
C ILE A 400 -20.97 -16.59 -24.17
N ALA A 401 -20.18 -15.69 -24.76
CA ALA A 401 -18.81 -15.98 -25.18
C ALA A 401 -17.94 -16.45 -23.99
N LEU A 402 -18.10 -15.82 -22.82
CA LEU A 402 -17.43 -16.21 -21.58
C LEU A 402 -17.89 -17.59 -21.12
N THR A 403 -19.19 -17.89 -21.17
CA THR A 403 -19.70 -19.23 -20.80
C THR A 403 -19.18 -20.33 -21.72
N LEU A 404 -19.10 -20.09 -23.03
CA LEU A 404 -18.51 -21.02 -23.99
C LEU A 404 -17.01 -21.25 -23.73
N LYS A 405 -16.29 -20.19 -23.35
CA LYS A 405 -14.88 -20.28 -22.94
C LYS A 405 -14.72 -21.11 -21.68
N ILE A 406 -15.59 -20.95 -20.68
CA ILE A 406 -15.63 -21.80 -19.47
C ILE A 406 -15.86 -23.26 -19.86
N GLU A 407 -16.83 -23.56 -20.73
CA GLU A 407 -17.08 -24.94 -21.18
C GLU A 407 -15.83 -25.56 -21.82
N LYS A 408 -15.13 -24.80 -22.66
CA LYS A 408 -13.89 -25.24 -23.32
C LYS A 408 -12.78 -25.51 -22.31
N LEU A 409 -12.56 -24.60 -21.36
CA LEU A 409 -11.52 -24.73 -20.35
C LEU A 409 -11.79 -25.92 -19.41
N MET A 410 -13.03 -26.07 -18.94
CA MET A 410 -13.43 -27.21 -18.09
C MET A 410 -13.27 -28.55 -18.79
N LYS A 411 -13.51 -28.64 -20.11
CA LYS A 411 -13.21 -29.85 -20.90
C LYS A 411 -11.71 -30.14 -20.99
N GLY A 412 -10.86 -29.12 -20.99
CA GLY A 412 -9.40 -29.23 -21.04
C GLY A 412 -8.72 -29.57 -19.71
N GLY A 413 -9.48 -29.62 -18.60
CA GLY A 413 -8.96 -29.85 -17.25
C GLY A 413 -8.57 -28.54 -16.57
N VAL A 414 -9.18 -28.29 -15.41
CA VAL A 414 -8.94 -27.09 -14.59
C VAL A 414 -8.50 -27.55 -13.19
N LYS A 415 -7.67 -26.76 -12.51
CA LYS A 415 -7.32 -27.04 -11.12
C LYS A 415 -8.57 -26.93 -10.25
N LYS A 416 -8.75 -27.86 -9.29
CA LYS A 416 -9.91 -27.91 -8.38
C LYS A 416 -10.26 -26.58 -7.73
N GLU A 417 -9.24 -25.80 -7.34
CA GLU A 417 -9.39 -24.48 -6.71
C GLU A 417 -10.13 -23.43 -7.56
N PHE A 418 -10.23 -23.62 -8.88
CA PHE A 418 -10.89 -22.68 -9.80
C PHE A 418 -12.25 -23.16 -10.32
N GLU A 419 -12.58 -24.43 -10.12
CA GLU A 419 -13.77 -25.06 -10.71
C GLU A 419 -15.07 -24.49 -10.13
N ALA A 420 -15.12 -24.29 -8.81
CA ALA A 420 -16.30 -23.77 -8.12
C ALA A 420 -16.70 -22.39 -8.66
N SER A 421 -15.76 -21.44 -8.74
CA SER A 421 -16.05 -20.09 -9.23
C SER A 421 -16.47 -20.08 -10.71
N MET A 422 -15.88 -20.95 -11.55
CA MET A 422 -16.27 -21.09 -12.96
C MET A 422 -17.71 -21.60 -13.10
N ILE A 423 -18.06 -22.65 -12.34
CA ILE A 423 -19.38 -23.27 -12.42
C ILE A 423 -20.43 -22.37 -11.78
N SER A 424 -20.12 -21.70 -10.68
CA SER A 424 -21.01 -20.72 -10.05
C SER A 424 -21.33 -19.55 -10.98
N LEU A 425 -20.31 -18.95 -11.63
CA LEU A 425 -20.53 -17.90 -12.64
C LEU A 425 -21.42 -18.43 -13.76
N TYR A 426 -21.08 -19.60 -14.31
CA TYR A 426 -21.85 -20.24 -15.38
C TYR A 426 -23.31 -20.44 -14.95
N CYS A 427 -23.56 -21.08 -13.80
CA CYS A 427 -24.89 -21.39 -13.31
C CYS A 427 -25.72 -20.13 -13.06
N LEU A 428 -25.16 -19.15 -12.37
CA LEU A 428 -25.85 -17.90 -12.06
C LEU A 428 -26.18 -17.11 -13.31
N TYR A 429 -25.25 -17.01 -14.26
CA TYR A 429 -25.54 -16.38 -15.54
C TYR A 429 -26.70 -17.09 -16.27
N TYR A 430 -26.66 -18.42 -16.40
CA TYR A 430 -27.73 -19.16 -17.09
C TYR A 430 -29.11 -19.05 -16.42
N SER A 431 -29.15 -19.04 -15.09
CA SER A 431 -30.40 -19.00 -14.34
C SER A 431 -30.97 -17.59 -14.23
N LEU A 432 -30.12 -16.56 -14.07
CA LEU A 432 -30.56 -15.17 -13.88
C LEU A 432 -30.69 -14.41 -15.21
N ALA A 433 -29.96 -14.80 -16.26
CA ALA A 433 -30.14 -14.25 -17.62
C ALA A 433 -31.30 -14.91 -18.39
N SER A 434 -32.03 -15.86 -17.79
CA SER A 434 -33.27 -16.39 -18.35
C SER A 434 -34.37 -15.30 -18.24
N PRO A 435 -35.21 -15.08 -19.28
CA PRO A 435 -36.16 -13.95 -19.34
C PRO A 435 -37.13 -13.81 -18.15
N GLY A 436 -37.28 -14.82 -17.30
CA GLY A 436 -38.15 -14.78 -16.12
C GLY A 436 -37.57 -14.07 -14.88
N TYR A 437 -36.25 -14.04 -14.68
CA TYR A 437 -35.66 -13.50 -13.44
C TYR A 437 -35.26 -12.02 -13.53
N LEU A 438 -34.87 -11.54 -14.72
CA LEU A 438 -34.74 -10.10 -15.00
C LEU A 438 -36.11 -9.41 -15.13
N ASN A 439 -37.21 -10.18 -15.17
CA ASN A 439 -38.56 -9.64 -15.15
C ASN A 439 -39.06 -9.32 -13.74
N SER A 440 -38.55 -9.91 -12.66
CA SER A 440 -39.02 -9.59 -11.30
C SER A 440 -38.69 -8.16 -10.85
N SER A 441 -37.61 -7.54 -11.35
CA SER A 441 -37.36 -6.10 -11.17
C SER A 441 -38.16 -5.23 -12.15
N ARG A 442 -38.62 -5.77 -13.29
CA ARG A 442 -39.54 -5.08 -14.21
C ARG A 442 -41.02 -5.22 -13.86
N TYR A 443 -41.43 -6.21 -13.06
CA TYR A 443 -42.81 -6.32 -12.56
C TYR A 443 -43.17 -5.18 -11.61
N LEU A 444 -42.19 -4.55 -10.96
CA LEU A 444 -42.39 -3.29 -10.22
C LEU A 444 -42.55 -2.07 -11.14
N ILE A 445 -42.22 -2.19 -12.43
CA ILE A 445 -42.42 -1.16 -13.45
C ILE A 445 -43.69 -1.44 -14.27
N SER A 446 -44.17 -2.69 -14.37
CA SER A 446 -45.41 -2.99 -15.11
C SER A 446 -46.65 -2.42 -14.45
N ASP A 447 -46.72 -2.27 -13.12
CA ASP A 447 -47.90 -1.64 -12.50
C ASP A 447 -47.97 -0.13 -12.79
N LYS A 448 -46.81 0.53 -12.97
CA LYS A 448 -46.72 1.93 -13.41
C LYS A 448 -46.97 2.11 -14.92
N TYR A 449 -46.70 1.08 -15.73
CA TYR A 449 -46.90 1.12 -17.19
C TYR A 449 -48.22 0.51 -17.65
N ASN A 450 -48.86 -0.35 -16.86
CA ASN A 450 -50.25 -0.77 -17.07
C ASN A 450 -51.16 0.45 -16.91
N ASP A 451 -50.86 1.34 -15.96
CA ASP A 451 -51.55 2.62 -15.86
C ASP A 451 -51.26 3.55 -17.06
N ILE A 452 -50.08 3.46 -17.70
CA ILE A 452 -49.78 4.19 -18.96
C ILE A 452 -50.42 3.52 -20.20
N LEU A 453 -50.61 2.20 -20.20
CA LEU A 453 -51.31 1.50 -21.27
C LEU A 453 -52.84 1.67 -21.14
N ASP A 454 -53.35 1.71 -19.92
CA ASP A 454 -54.77 1.90 -19.60
C ASP A 454 -55.18 3.38 -19.59
N ASN A 455 -54.31 4.30 -19.14
CA ASN A 455 -54.59 5.74 -19.04
C ASN A 455 -53.69 6.65 -19.90
N GLY A 456 -52.56 6.18 -20.43
CA GLY A 456 -51.48 7.01 -21.00
C GLY A 456 -51.25 6.93 -22.52
N LEU A 457 -52.28 6.65 -23.32
CA LEU A 457 -52.31 6.98 -24.76
C LEU A 457 -53.45 7.95 -25.11
N LYS A 458 -54.05 8.61 -24.11
CA LYS A 458 -55.10 9.62 -24.35
C LYS A 458 -54.56 10.99 -24.75
N TYR A 459 -53.25 11.21 -24.70
CA TYR A 459 -52.66 12.50 -25.08
C TYR A 459 -51.44 12.32 -25.99
N VAL A 460 -51.58 12.82 -27.23
CA VAL A 460 -50.53 13.28 -28.17
C VAL A 460 -50.07 12.36 -29.33
N VAL A 461 -50.71 11.23 -29.67
CA VAL A 461 -50.35 10.50 -30.92
C VAL A 461 -51.58 10.09 -31.74
N LYS A 462 -51.55 10.31 -33.06
CA LYS A 462 -52.64 9.87 -33.96
C LYS A 462 -52.71 8.34 -34.01
N LYS A 463 -53.93 7.80 -34.02
CA LYS A 463 -54.26 6.36 -33.96
C LYS A 463 -53.52 5.50 -35.00
N GLU A 464 -53.15 6.09 -36.14
CA GLU A 464 -52.41 5.45 -37.24
C GLU A 464 -50.95 5.06 -36.90
N TYR A 465 -50.35 5.65 -35.85
CA TYR A 465 -48.99 5.33 -35.40
C TYR A 465 -48.94 4.27 -34.28
N TYR A 466 -50.10 3.82 -33.77
CA TYR A 466 -50.16 2.89 -32.65
C TYR A 466 -49.63 1.52 -33.07
N MET A 467 -50.03 1.04 -34.24
CA MET A 467 -49.64 -0.29 -34.71
C MET A 467 -48.16 -0.39 -35.06
N PRO A 468 -47.52 0.60 -35.73
CA PRO A 468 -46.07 0.62 -35.91
C PRO A 468 -45.27 0.69 -34.60
N MET A 469 -45.74 1.46 -33.60
CA MET A 469 -45.06 1.57 -32.30
C MET A 469 -45.23 0.31 -31.46
N ILE A 470 -46.44 -0.26 -31.41
CA ILE A 470 -46.72 -1.53 -30.76
C ILE A 470 -45.95 -2.65 -31.45
N ASN A 471 -45.91 -2.68 -32.79
CA ASN A 471 -45.11 -3.66 -33.51
C ASN A 471 -43.61 -3.44 -33.31
N SER A 472 -43.11 -2.21 -33.20
CA SER A 472 -41.69 -1.97 -32.90
C SER A 472 -41.33 -2.37 -31.47
N TYR A 473 -42.22 -2.12 -30.51
CA TYR A 473 -42.07 -2.54 -29.10
C TYR A 473 -42.16 -4.06 -28.96
N LEU A 474 -43.14 -4.70 -29.60
CA LEU A 474 -43.29 -6.15 -29.65
C LEU A 474 -42.15 -6.80 -30.42
N SER A 475 -41.66 -6.19 -31.50
CA SER A 475 -40.49 -6.67 -32.25
C SER A 475 -39.22 -6.53 -31.42
N GLN A 476 -39.00 -5.41 -30.74
CA GLN A 476 -37.88 -5.26 -29.82
C GLN A 476 -37.98 -6.28 -28.67
N ASN A 477 -39.15 -6.49 -28.09
CA ASN A 477 -39.31 -7.46 -27.00
C ASN A 477 -39.20 -8.92 -27.47
N GLN A 478 -39.75 -9.28 -28.63
CA GLN A 478 -39.59 -10.62 -29.21
C GLN A 478 -38.16 -10.89 -29.70
N ILE A 479 -37.45 -9.87 -30.18
CA ILE A 479 -36.03 -9.98 -30.60
C ILE A 479 -35.10 -10.01 -29.38
N ILE A 480 -35.47 -9.36 -28.26
CA ILE A 480 -34.70 -9.35 -27.00
C ILE A 480 -35.01 -10.57 -26.11
N GLU A 481 -36.07 -11.33 -26.40
CA GLU A 481 -36.57 -12.43 -25.55
C GLU A 481 -35.73 -13.71 -25.51
N THR A 482 -34.59 -13.77 -26.19
CA THR A 482 -33.66 -14.90 -26.01
C THR A 482 -32.24 -14.39 -25.86
N PHE A 483 -31.71 -14.36 -24.63
CA PHE A 483 -30.27 -14.58 -24.48
C PHE A 483 -29.99 -16.00 -25.00
N PRO A 484 -29.18 -16.18 -26.07
CA PRO A 484 -28.90 -17.51 -26.57
C PRO A 484 -28.29 -18.37 -25.45
N LYS A 485 -28.99 -19.44 -25.04
CA LYS A 485 -28.38 -20.45 -24.18
C LYS A 485 -27.36 -21.23 -25.02
N SER A 486 -26.19 -21.58 -24.48
CA SER A 486 -25.32 -22.53 -25.18
C SER A 486 -26.09 -23.82 -25.43
N SER A 487 -25.93 -24.39 -26.62
CA SER A 487 -26.55 -25.66 -27.00
C SER A 487 -26.14 -26.82 -26.09
N ASN A 488 -25.05 -26.66 -25.33
CA ASN A 488 -24.40 -27.68 -24.53
C ASN A 488 -24.67 -27.56 -23.01
N HIS A 489 -25.54 -26.64 -22.58
CA HIS A 489 -25.82 -26.40 -21.15
C HIS A 489 -26.25 -27.65 -20.37
N LYS A 490 -27.19 -28.43 -20.92
CA LYS A 490 -27.72 -29.63 -20.24
C LYS A 490 -26.62 -30.66 -19.96
N ASP A 491 -25.78 -30.93 -20.97
CA ASP A 491 -24.69 -31.89 -20.86
C ASP A 491 -23.55 -31.37 -19.96
N PHE A 492 -23.27 -30.07 -20.03
CA PHE A 492 -22.29 -29.42 -19.16
C PHE A 492 -22.71 -29.51 -17.68
N MET A 493 -23.96 -29.18 -17.36
CA MET A 493 -24.49 -29.27 -15.99
C MET A 493 -24.58 -30.71 -15.48
N LYS A 494 -24.90 -31.68 -16.35
CA LYS A 494 -24.88 -33.10 -16.00
C LYS A 494 -23.47 -33.57 -15.61
N LYS A 495 -22.44 -33.07 -16.29
CA LYS A 495 -21.04 -33.49 -16.06
C LYS A 495 -20.41 -32.80 -14.85
N TYR A 496 -20.61 -31.50 -14.69
CA TYR A 496 -19.86 -30.69 -13.71
C TYR A 496 -20.71 -30.16 -12.54
N GLY A 497 -22.04 -30.27 -12.60
CA GLY A 497 -22.93 -29.72 -11.57
C GLY A 497 -22.74 -30.29 -10.16
N ASN A 498 -22.11 -31.46 -10.02
CA ASN A 498 -21.75 -32.04 -8.73
C ASN A 498 -20.77 -31.18 -7.92
N ILE A 499 -20.01 -30.28 -8.56
CA ILE A 499 -19.06 -29.40 -7.85
C ILE A 499 -19.81 -28.43 -6.91
N LEU A 500 -21.05 -28.04 -7.26
CA LEU A 500 -21.93 -27.23 -6.39
C LEU A 500 -22.56 -28.01 -5.22
N LYS A 501 -22.20 -29.29 -5.04
CA LYS A 501 -22.58 -30.08 -3.86
C LYS A 501 -21.57 -29.96 -2.73
N GLN A 502 -20.36 -29.46 -3.00
CA GLN A 502 -19.38 -29.19 -1.97
C GLN A 502 -19.73 -27.89 -1.24
N CYS A 503 -19.70 -27.88 0.09
CA CYS A 503 -19.88 -26.67 0.89
C CYS A 503 -18.69 -25.75 0.66
N SER A 504 -18.94 -24.67 -0.07
CA SER A 504 -17.99 -23.61 -0.37
C SER A 504 -18.75 -22.29 -0.43
N ILE A 505 -18.06 -21.17 -0.25
CA ILE A 505 -18.71 -19.87 -0.30
C ILE A 505 -19.35 -19.62 -1.68
N GLU A 506 -18.71 -20.10 -2.76
CA GLU A 506 -19.24 -20.06 -4.12
C GLU A 506 -20.54 -20.86 -4.26
N SER A 507 -20.57 -22.08 -3.72
CA SER A 507 -21.77 -22.93 -3.73
C SER A 507 -22.90 -22.34 -2.89
N ILE A 508 -22.59 -21.78 -1.71
CA ILE A 508 -23.55 -21.15 -0.80
C ILE A 508 -24.20 -19.95 -1.48
N ILE A 509 -23.40 -18.98 -1.95
CA ILE A 509 -23.95 -17.77 -2.58
C ILE A 509 -24.73 -18.11 -3.85
N THR A 510 -24.24 -19.10 -4.63
CA THR A 510 -24.94 -19.57 -5.82
C THR A 510 -26.33 -20.10 -5.47
N ARG A 511 -26.46 -20.92 -4.43
CA ARG A 511 -27.76 -21.47 -4.03
C ARG A 511 -28.69 -20.42 -3.45
N ILE A 512 -28.19 -19.52 -2.62
CA ILE A 512 -28.96 -18.41 -2.04
C ILE A 512 -29.55 -17.55 -3.17
N LEU A 513 -28.73 -17.14 -4.14
CA LEU A 513 -29.18 -16.31 -5.26
C LEU A 513 -30.14 -17.04 -6.22
N LEU A 514 -30.07 -18.36 -6.27
CA LEU A 514 -31.02 -19.20 -7.02
C LEU A 514 -32.27 -19.58 -6.22
N ASN A 515 -32.41 -19.09 -4.99
CA ASN A 515 -33.47 -19.46 -4.05
C ASN A 515 -33.62 -20.99 -3.91
N LYS A 516 -32.50 -21.69 -3.77
CA LYS A 516 -32.44 -23.15 -3.56
C LYS A 516 -32.11 -23.47 -2.12
N GLU A 517 -32.63 -24.58 -1.64
CA GLU A 517 -32.26 -25.14 -0.34
C GLU A 517 -30.75 -25.38 -0.24
N LEU A 518 -30.22 -25.10 0.96
CA LEU A 518 -28.85 -25.37 1.35
C LEU A 518 -28.81 -26.79 1.94
N PRO A 519 -28.21 -27.78 1.24
CA PRO A 519 -28.27 -29.19 1.64
C PRO A 519 -27.24 -29.55 2.74
N TRP A 520 -26.51 -28.56 3.26
CA TRP A 520 -25.46 -28.74 4.25
C TRP A 520 -25.98 -28.39 5.63
N ASP A 521 -25.34 -28.96 6.65
CA ASP A 521 -25.61 -28.62 8.04
C ASP A 521 -25.30 -27.15 8.32
N ILE A 522 -26.09 -26.51 9.20
CA ILE A 522 -25.92 -25.09 9.52
C ILE A 522 -24.53 -24.79 10.09
N GLU A 523 -23.95 -25.69 10.87
CA GLU A 523 -22.60 -25.54 11.43
C GLU A 523 -21.54 -25.61 10.33
N GLU A 524 -21.76 -26.43 9.29
CA GLU A 524 -20.88 -26.51 8.12
C GLU A 524 -20.93 -25.19 7.31
N ILE A 525 -22.13 -24.63 7.12
CA ILE A 525 -22.35 -23.36 6.40
C ILE A 525 -21.73 -22.20 7.18
N ALA A 526 -22.00 -22.12 8.49
CA ALA A 526 -21.45 -21.12 9.40
C ALA A 526 -19.91 -21.17 9.42
N SER A 527 -19.35 -22.37 9.56
CA SER A 527 -17.90 -22.60 9.52
C SER A 527 -17.29 -22.19 8.18
N CYS A 528 -17.97 -22.51 7.06
CA CYS A 528 -17.53 -22.10 5.73
C CYS A 528 -17.49 -20.57 5.59
N TYR A 529 -18.52 -19.87 6.07
CA TYR A 529 -18.55 -18.40 6.06
C TYR A 529 -17.47 -17.78 6.95
N LEU A 530 -17.26 -18.30 8.17
CA LEU A 530 -16.22 -17.79 9.07
C LEU A 530 -14.80 -18.02 8.51
N ASN A 531 -14.57 -19.14 7.82
CA ASN A 531 -13.30 -19.40 7.12
C ASN A 531 -13.14 -18.48 5.90
N TYR A 532 -14.21 -18.19 5.17
CA TYR A 532 -14.23 -17.17 4.12
C TYR A 532 -13.86 -15.79 4.68
N GLU A 533 -14.49 -15.36 5.77
CA GLU A 533 -14.25 -14.05 6.39
C GLU A 533 -12.78 -13.86 6.78
N LYS A 534 -12.15 -14.89 7.36
CA LYS A 534 -10.71 -14.87 7.69
C LYS A 534 -9.80 -14.76 6.47
N LYS A 535 -10.28 -15.11 5.28
CA LYS A 535 -9.50 -15.22 4.03
C LYS A 535 -9.93 -14.27 2.93
N LYS A 536 -11.02 -13.50 3.09
CA LYS A 536 -11.65 -12.71 2.01
C LYS A 536 -10.75 -11.66 1.35
N PHE A 537 -9.64 -11.30 2.02
CA PHE A 537 -8.64 -10.37 1.49
C PHE A 537 -7.40 -11.06 0.88
N ASN A 538 -7.41 -12.39 0.75
CA ASN A 538 -6.33 -13.15 0.11
C ASN A 538 -6.47 -13.12 -1.42
N LYS A 539 -5.33 -13.14 -2.12
CA LYS A 539 -5.22 -12.99 -3.59
C LYS A 539 -6.11 -13.92 -4.43
N TYR A 540 -6.41 -15.12 -3.94
CA TYR A 540 -7.20 -16.14 -4.66
C TYR A 540 -8.50 -16.50 -3.96
N THR A 541 -8.97 -15.65 -3.05
CA THR A 541 -10.28 -15.82 -2.42
C THR A 541 -11.27 -14.91 -3.13
N ILE A 542 -12.47 -15.43 -3.36
CA ILE A 542 -13.58 -14.65 -3.89
C ILE A 542 -13.85 -13.46 -2.99
N VAL A 543 -14.29 -12.34 -3.57
CA VAL A 543 -14.75 -11.18 -2.83
C VAL A 543 -16.24 -11.02 -3.13
N LEU A 544 -17.08 -11.29 -2.13
CA LEU A 544 -18.51 -11.05 -2.24
C LEU A 544 -18.81 -9.55 -2.10
N PRO A 545 -19.71 -8.98 -2.91
CA PRO A 545 -20.30 -7.67 -2.63
C PRO A 545 -20.97 -7.66 -1.26
N ASN A 546 -20.93 -6.52 -0.56
CA ASN A 546 -21.49 -6.40 0.80
C ASN A 546 -22.95 -6.89 0.90
N LEU A 547 -23.79 -6.55 -0.10
CA LEU A 547 -25.16 -7.06 -0.19
C LEU A 547 -25.23 -8.59 -0.05
N PHE A 548 -24.35 -9.30 -0.74
CA PHE A 548 -24.31 -10.77 -0.77
C PHE A 548 -23.64 -11.36 0.47
N GLU A 549 -22.69 -10.66 1.10
CA GLU A 549 -22.19 -11.06 2.43
C GLU A 549 -23.33 -11.02 3.46
N ILE A 550 -24.08 -9.92 3.51
CA ILE A 550 -25.21 -9.76 4.42
C ILE A 550 -26.29 -10.82 4.17
N TYR A 551 -26.52 -11.18 2.91
CA TYR A 551 -27.46 -12.26 2.57
C TYR A 551 -27.06 -13.58 3.20
N VAL A 552 -25.79 -13.97 3.07
CA VAL A 552 -25.30 -15.20 3.68
C VAL A 552 -25.45 -15.15 5.20
N ILE A 553 -25.08 -14.04 5.84
CA ILE A 553 -25.19 -13.84 7.30
C ILE A 553 -26.65 -13.96 7.76
N ILE A 554 -27.59 -13.27 7.10
CA ILE A 554 -29.02 -13.31 7.44
C ILE A 554 -29.61 -14.70 7.20
N THR A 555 -29.23 -15.37 6.11
CA THR A 555 -29.68 -16.75 5.85
C THR A 555 -29.22 -17.69 6.95
N ILE A 556 -27.96 -17.61 7.40
CA ILE A 556 -27.46 -18.42 8.53
C ILE A 556 -28.26 -18.12 9.80
N GLY A 557 -28.45 -16.84 10.15
CA GLY A 557 -29.22 -16.46 11.32
C GLY A 557 -30.67 -16.94 11.27
N ASN A 558 -31.33 -16.83 10.11
CA ASN A 558 -32.71 -17.31 9.93
C ASN A 558 -32.84 -18.82 10.17
N VAL A 559 -31.89 -19.63 9.70
CA VAL A 559 -31.89 -21.08 9.95
C VAL A 559 -31.75 -21.39 11.44
N TYR A 560 -30.85 -20.70 12.16
CA TYR A 560 -30.76 -20.86 13.62
C TYR A 560 -32.04 -20.47 14.36
N LEU A 561 -32.77 -19.46 13.88
CA LEU A 561 -34.07 -19.10 14.43
C LEU A 561 -35.11 -20.22 14.21
N GLU A 562 -35.13 -20.81 13.02
CA GLU A 562 -36.01 -21.95 12.69
C GLU A 562 -35.71 -23.19 13.55
N GLU A 563 -34.44 -23.41 13.90
CA GLU A 563 -33.99 -24.46 14.82
C GLU A 563 -34.19 -24.12 16.31
N ASN A 564 -34.82 -22.97 16.64
CA ASN A 564 -34.99 -22.42 17.99
C ASN A 564 -33.67 -22.09 18.74
N ASN A 565 -32.55 -21.92 18.03
CA ASN A 565 -31.29 -21.46 18.61
C ASN A 565 -31.22 -19.93 18.63
N ILE A 566 -31.92 -19.32 19.60
CA ILE A 566 -32.04 -17.86 19.71
C ILE A 566 -30.69 -17.17 19.91
N HIS A 567 -29.78 -17.76 20.67
CA HIS A 567 -28.46 -17.17 20.91
C HIS A 567 -27.68 -17.00 19.60
N GLN A 568 -27.60 -18.05 18.79
CA GLN A 568 -26.90 -17.98 17.49
C GLN A 568 -27.62 -17.04 16.52
N PHE A 569 -28.96 -17.06 16.47
CA PHE A 569 -29.72 -16.09 15.67
C PHE A 569 -29.34 -14.64 16.00
N GLU A 570 -29.31 -14.27 17.28
CA GLU A 570 -28.96 -12.91 17.71
C GLU A 570 -27.51 -12.55 17.37
N GLU A 571 -26.56 -13.49 17.52
CA GLU A 571 -25.15 -13.28 17.18
C GLU A 571 -24.96 -12.99 15.68
N TRP A 572 -25.56 -13.82 14.81
CA TRP A 572 -25.48 -13.64 13.36
C TRP A 572 -26.21 -12.37 12.89
N PHE A 573 -27.36 -12.04 13.46
CA PHE A 573 -28.06 -10.80 13.11
C PHE A 573 -27.33 -9.54 13.60
N ASN A 574 -26.69 -9.58 14.78
CA ASN A 574 -25.83 -8.48 15.23
C ASN A 574 -24.61 -8.31 14.32
N LYS A 575 -24.02 -9.41 13.82
CA LYS A 575 -22.98 -9.35 12.79
C LYS A 575 -23.48 -8.64 11.53
N ALA A 576 -24.67 -8.97 11.03
CA ALA A 576 -25.27 -8.29 9.88
C ALA A 576 -25.46 -6.78 10.11
N VAL A 577 -25.85 -6.37 11.33
CA VAL A 577 -25.96 -4.95 11.71
C VAL A 577 -24.61 -4.24 11.56
N PHE A 578 -23.52 -4.86 11.99
CA PHE A 578 -22.18 -4.26 11.90
C PHE A 578 -21.64 -4.19 10.47
N GLU A 579 -21.91 -5.19 9.63
CA GLU A 579 -21.54 -5.18 8.19
C GLU A 579 -22.31 -4.09 7.40
N LEU A 580 -23.45 -3.64 7.91
CA LEU A 580 -24.23 -2.50 7.40
C LEU A 580 -23.81 -1.15 7.98
N SER A 581 -22.52 -0.98 8.26
CA SER A 581 -21.96 0.27 8.78
C SER A 581 -22.39 1.49 7.95
N GLY A 582 -22.96 2.50 8.61
CA GLY A 582 -23.50 3.72 7.98
C GLY A 582 -24.90 3.58 7.35
N LYS A 583 -25.49 2.38 7.30
CA LYS A 583 -26.86 2.14 6.80
C LYS A 583 -27.88 2.02 7.95
N ILE A 584 -28.06 3.13 8.68
CA ILE A 584 -28.85 3.20 9.92
C ILE A 584 -30.25 2.59 9.81
N GLU A 585 -30.99 2.86 8.72
CA GLU A 585 -32.36 2.33 8.57
C GLU A 585 -32.37 0.81 8.41
N CYS A 586 -31.41 0.23 7.69
CA CYS A 586 -31.33 -1.22 7.55
C CYS A 586 -30.80 -1.88 8.82
N GLN A 587 -29.94 -1.18 9.58
CA GLN A 587 -29.58 -1.61 10.94
C GLN A 587 -30.79 -1.60 11.88
N LYS A 588 -31.67 -0.59 11.81
CA LYS A 588 -32.92 -0.55 12.59
C LYS A 588 -33.87 -1.67 12.18
N LEU A 589 -34.00 -1.95 10.88
CA LEU A 589 -34.79 -3.06 10.36
C LEU A 589 -34.31 -4.38 10.96
N ILE A 590 -33.02 -4.69 10.87
CA ILE A 590 -32.46 -5.93 11.42
C ILE A 590 -32.65 -6.00 12.94
N LYS A 591 -32.39 -4.90 13.68
CA LYS A 591 -32.63 -4.83 15.13
C LYS A 591 -34.09 -5.07 15.51
N LYS A 592 -35.05 -4.62 14.71
CA LYS A 592 -36.47 -4.92 14.91
C LYS A 592 -36.75 -6.42 14.77
N HIS A 593 -36.11 -7.09 13.82
CA HIS A 593 -36.23 -8.55 13.64
C HIS A 593 -35.57 -9.33 14.78
N ILE A 594 -34.44 -8.85 15.32
CA ILE A 594 -33.84 -9.36 16.56
C ILE A 594 -34.85 -9.29 17.72
N LEU A 595 -35.41 -8.11 17.99
CA LEU A 595 -36.35 -7.90 19.10
C LEU A 595 -37.65 -8.70 18.96
N THR A 596 -38.14 -8.86 17.74
CA THR A 596 -39.40 -9.57 17.46
C THR A 596 -39.23 -11.07 17.24
N LYS A 597 -37.98 -11.56 17.18
CA LYS A 597 -37.63 -12.97 16.89
C LYS A 597 -38.33 -13.48 15.64
N LYS A 598 -38.22 -12.71 14.55
CA LYS A 598 -38.83 -13.03 13.25
C LYS A 598 -37.78 -13.14 12.17
N VAL A 599 -37.96 -14.12 11.29
CA VAL A 599 -37.20 -14.29 10.05
C VAL A 599 -37.20 -12.98 9.27
N LEU A 600 -36.02 -12.57 8.77
CA LEU A 600 -35.88 -11.42 7.89
C LEU A 600 -35.70 -11.92 6.46
N TYR A 601 -36.62 -11.54 5.57
CA TYR A 601 -36.53 -11.92 4.17
C TYR A 601 -35.64 -10.96 3.39
N LEU A 602 -34.88 -11.48 2.44
CA LEU A 602 -33.90 -10.71 1.66
C LEU A 602 -34.51 -9.54 0.89
N ASN A 603 -35.77 -9.66 0.43
CA ASN A 603 -36.48 -8.58 -0.25
C ASN A 603 -36.71 -7.36 0.66
N GLN A 604 -37.01 -7.58 1.95
CA GLN A 604 -37.19 -6.48 2.91
C GLN A 604 -35.89 -5.68 3.10
N LEU A 605 -34.75 -6.36 3.06
CA LEU A 605 -33.44 -5.71 3.10
C LEU A 605 -33.13 -4.98 1.78
N LEU A 606 -33.47 -5.56 0.62
CA LEU A 606 -33.31 -4.88 -0.67
C LEU A 606 -34.10 -3.58 -0.73
N ASP A 607 -35.36 -3.62 -0.33
CA ASP A 607 -36.24 -2.45 -0.34
C ASP A 607 -35.64 -1.34 0.54
N CYS A 608 -35.18 -1.70 1.75
CA CYS A 608 -34.47 -0.78 2.64
C CYS A 608 -33.20 -0.18 2.01
N LEU A 609 -32.44 -0.98 1.24
CA LEU A 609 -31.22 -0.52 0.59
C LEU A 609 -31.51 0.36 -0.64
N LYS A 610 -32.63 0.15 -1.33
CA LYS A 610 -33.08 0.92 -2.49
C LYS A 610 -33.65 2.29 -2.13
N GLU A 611 -34.37 2.41 -1.03
CA GLU A 611 -35.03 3.66 -0.58
C GLU A 611 -34.08 4.85 -0.37
N LYS A 612 -32.74 4.64 -0.41
CA LYS A 612 -31.72 5.70 -0.30
C LYS A 612 -30.95 6.02 -1.58
N ASN A 613 -31.18 5.30 -2.69
CA ASN A 613 -30.55 5.60 -3.97
C ASN A 613 -31.39 6.54 -4.86
N ASN A 614 -32.58 6.95 -4.39
CA ASN A 614 -33.42 7.98 -5.02
C ASN A 614 -33.36 9.31 -4.25
#